data_AF-A0A7X6K6W3-F1
#
_entry.id   AF-A0A7X6K6W3-F1
#
_cell.length_a   1.000
_cell.length_b   1.000
_cell.length_c   1.000
_cell.angle_alpha   90.00
_cell.angle_beta   90.00
_cell.angle_gamma   90.00
#
_symmetry.space_group_name_H-M   'P 1'
#
loop_
_entity.id
_entity.type
_entity.pdbx_description
1 polymer ?
#
loop_
_entity_poly.entity_id
_entity_poly.type
_entity_poly.pdbx_seq_one_letter_code
_entity_poly.pdbx_strand_id
1 'polypeptide(L)'
;MPADPWADCPEVYPGPGLQDDEAPDAGVSADDDERSSLPADLATGTSLPAAAPEQPWQLLAAMVPEQLGYPEAARYLEAARRAGAWLEACTARLAHRLLDRALAEQPAVFGPDVPDRARTSAGDLAGLSAAAELAGLLRISEGTARARLDQARQLCTRYPATLAALEAGQITRAQAGVILDQAAGLSPQARTQLEVLLLAAAGLDVPGLRRKARRIRERHGPGVPFRAPGPCRGGPGRGPAARS
;
A
#
# COMPACT_ATOMS: atom_id res chain seq x y z
N MET A 1 1.82 40.05 -24.07
CA MET A 1 2.42 38.70 -24.04
C MET A 1 3.42 38.67 -22.91
N PRO A 2 3.17 37.93 -21.81
CA PRO A 2 4.17 37.76 -20.76
C PRO A 2 5.16 36.67 -21.19
N ALA A 3 6.45 36.99 -21.02
CA ALA A 3 7.57 36.10 -21.31
C ALA A 3 7.63 34.94 -20.30
N ASP A 4 7.99 33.76 -20.80
CA ASP A 4 8.05 32.52 -20.04
C ASP A 4 9.35 32.47 -19.19
N PRO A 5 9.27 32.31 -17.85
CA PRO A 5 10.41 32.45 -16.96
C PRO A 5 11.35 31.23 -16.90
N TRP A 6 11.18 30.22 -17.77
CA TRP A 6 11.97 28.98 -17.76
C TRP A 6 12.78 28.74 -19.04
N ALA A 7 12.88 29.73 -19.93
CA ALA A 7 13.48 29.56 -21.26
C ALA A 7 15.03 29.50 -21.30
N ASP A 8 15.73 29.43 -20.17
CA ASP A 8 17.20 29.44 -20.17
C ASP A 8 17.82 28.55 -19.09
N CYS A 9 17.76 27.23 -19.31
CA CYS A 9 18.59 26.26 -18.60
C CYS A 9 19.20 25.29 -19.62
N PRO A 10 20.52 25.32 -19.85
CA PRO A 10 21.18 24.32 -20.67
C PRO A 10 21.21 22.97 -19.95
N GLU A 11 20.94 21.92 -20.72
CA GLU A 11 21.15 20.52 -20.38
C GLU A 11 22.60 20.24 -19.95
N VAL A 12 22.77 19.09 -19.26
CA VAL A 12 24.01 18.32 -19.04
C VAL A 12 24.70 18.56 -17.69
N TYR A 13 24.50 17.61 -16.77
CA TYR A 13 25.56 17.16 -15.88
C TYR A 13 25.71 15.62 -16.00
N PRO A 14 26.88 15.11 -16.41
CA PRO A 14 27.16 13.69 -16.45
C PRO A 14 27.46 13.20 -15.02
N GLY A 15 26.89 12.06 -14.64
CA GLY A 15 27.26 11.37 -13.40
C GLY A 15 28.70 10.85 -13.47
N PRO A 16 29.45 10.83 -12.35
CA PRO A 16 30.78 10.26 -12.34
C PRO A 16 30.70 8.74 -12.53
N GLY A 17 31.40 8.25 -13.56
CA GLY A 17 31.61 6.84 -13.81
C GLY A 17 32.48 6.21 -12.73
N LEU A 18 31.96 5.15 -12.11
CA LEU A 18 32.75 4.18 -11.37
C LEU A 18 32.95 2.98 -12.31
N GLN A 19 34.17 2.81 -12.80
CA GLN A 19 34.64 1.55 -13.38
C GLN A 19 35.54 0.87 -12.36
N ASP A 20 35.09 -0.30 -11.96
CA ASP A 20 35.77 -1.53 -11.53
C ASP A 20 37.27 -1.44 -11.18
N ASP A 21 37.59 -1.70 -9.91
CA ASP A 21 38.85 -2.32 -9.54
C ASP A 21 38.59 -3.57 -8.68
N GLU A 22 39.30 -4.60 -9.10
CA GLU A 22 39.29 -6.01 -8.73
C GLU A 22 39.66 -6.22 -7.25
N ALA A 23 38.86 -7.01 -6.52
CA ALA A 23 39.18 -7.42 -5.15
C ALA A 23 40.15 -8.61 -5.16
N PRO A 24 41.34 -8.53 -4.53
CA PRO A 24 42.13 -9.70 -4.25
C PRO A 24 41.69 -10.38 -2.95
N ASP A 25 41.62 -11.71 -3.03
CA ASP A 25 41.46 -12.67 -1.96
C ASP A 25 42.65 -12.61 -0.98
N ALA A 26 42.37 -12.38 0.31
CA ALA A 26 43.32 -12.56 1.40
C ALA A 26 42.57 -12.92 2.68
N GLY A 27 42.54 -14.22 2.97
CA GLY A 27 42.18 -14.72 4.29
C GLY A 27 43.23 -14.30 5.33
N VAL A 28 42.75 -13.77 6.46
CA VAL A 28 43.46 -13.74 7.73
C VAL A 28 42.45 -14.07 8.82
N SER A 29 42.56 -15.29 9.35
CA SER A 29 42.17 -15.60 10.73
C SER A 29 43.23 -15.01 11.66
N ALA A 30 42.79 -14.24 12.65
CA ALA A 30 43.38 -14.23 13.97
C ALA A 30 42.34 -13.69 14.95
N ASP A 31 42.07 -14.51 15.96
CA ASP A 31 41.46 -14.11 17.21
C ASP A 31 42.12 -12.83 17.73
N ASP A 32 41.33 -11.89 18.23
CA ASP A 32 41.75 -11.11 19.39
C ASP A 32 40.55 -10.61 20.19
N ASP A 33 40.73 -10.81 21.48
CA ASP A 33 39.81 -10.83 22.59
C ASP A 33 39.90 -9.47 23.29
N GLU A 34 39.04 -8.51 22.91
CA GLU A 34 38.93 -7.25 23.66
C GLU A 34 37.48 -6.96 24.06
N ARG A 35 37.21 -7.40 25.29
CA ARG A 35 36.22 -6.86 26.22
C ARG A 35 36.18 -5.32 26.16
N SER A 36 35.27 -4.77 25.38
CA SER A 36 34.82 -3.39 25.53
C SER A 36 33.56 -3.36 26.38
N SER A 37 33.79 -3.16 27.68
CA SER A 37 32.78 -2.87 28.69
C SER A 37 32.00 -1.61 28.30
N LEU A 38 30.80 -1.77 27.75
CA LEU A 38 29.85 -0.69 27.62
C LEU A 38 29.38 -0.27 29.03
N PRO A 39 29.34 1.03 29.35
CA PRO A 39 28.87 1.48 30.66
C PRO A 39 27.39 1.15 30.85
N ALA A 40 27.07 0.63 32.02
CA ALA A 40 25.77 0.08 32.41
C ALA A 40 24.70 1.13 32.78
N ASP A 41 24.85 2.39 32.38
CA ASP A 41 24.00 3.47 32.88
C ASP A 41 23.37 4.30 31.75
N LEU A 42 22.33 3.75 31.11
CA LEU A 42 21.24 4.53 30.49
C LEU A 42 19.89 3.83 30.74
N ALA A 43 19.68 3.36 31.97
CA ALA A 43 18.35 3.00 32.45
C ALA A 43 17.59 4.26 32.89
N THR A 44 17.29 5.17 31.97
CA THR A 44 16.11 6.02 32.10
C THR A 44 15.03 5.40 31.22
N GLY A 45 14.56 4.24 31.66
CA GLY A 45 13.34 3.67 31.15
C GLY A 45 12.19 4.57 31.58
N THR A 46 11.87 5.58 30.77
CA THR A 46 10.49 6.06 30.70
C THR A 46 9.71 4.87 30.17
N SER A 47 9.20 4.04 31.09
CA SER A 47 8.35 2.92 30.72
C SER A 47 7.13 3.50 30.02
N LEU A 48 7.14 3.44 28.69
CA LEU A 48 5.93 3.67 27.93
C LEU A 48 4.87 2.70 28.44
N PRO A 49 3.61 3.15 28.57
CA PRO A 49 2.54 2.32 29.11
C PRO A 49 2.49 0.99 28.36
N ALA A 50 2.37 -0.11 29.12
CA ALA A 50 2.35 -1.49 28.63
C ALA A 50 1.20 -1.78 27.64
N ALA A 51 0.22 -0.88 27.56
CA ALA A 51 -0.74 -0.82 26.48
C ALA A 51 -0.24 0.21 25.46
N ALA A 52 0.32 -0.25 24.34
CA ALA A 52 0.51 0.62 23.18
C ALA A 52 -0.84 1.31 22.87
N PRO A 53 -0.85 2.62 22.55
CA PRO A 53 -2.10 3.28 22.18
C PRO A 53 -2.78 2.50 21.05
N GLU A 54 -4.10 2.27 21.15
CA GLU A 54 -4.84 1.47 20.17
C GLU A 54 -4.74 2.04 18.75
N GLN A 55 -4.41 3.34 18.64
CA GLN A 55 -4.29 4.04 17.37
C GLN A 55 -2.91 4.68 17.18
N PRO A 56 -2.26 4.50 16.01
CA PRO A 56 -0.88 4.92 15.78
C PRO A 56 -0.68 6.45 15.84
N TRP A 57 -1.71 7.26 15.59
CA TRP A 57 -1.61 8.73 15.66
C TRP A 57 -1.51 9.25 17.10
N GLN A 58 -2.06 8.54 18.09
CA GLN A 58 -1.94 8.93 19.51
C GLN A 58 -0.50 8.82 19.98
N LEU A 59 0.21 7.79 19.53
CA LEU A 59 1.64 7.65 19.79
C LEU A 59 2.39 8.87 19.24
N LEU A 60 2.14 9.25 17.99
CA LEU A 60 2.80 10.39 17.35
C LEU A 60 2.52 11.72 18.05
N ALA A 61 1.33 11.93 18.61
CA ALA A 61 0.97 13.16 19.29
C ALA A 61 1.81 13.44 20.56
N ALA A 62 2.38 12.40 21.17
CA ALA A 62 3.21 12.49 22.37
C ALA A 62 4.72 12.52 22.07
N MET A 63 5.11 12.55 20.78
CA MET A 63 6.50 12.40 20.35
C MET A 63 7.28 13.71 20.48
N VAL A 64 8.46 13.64 21.12
CA VAL A 64 9.46 14.72 21.19
C VAL A 64 10.75 14.20 20.53
N PRO A 65 11.03 14.59 19.27
CA PRO A 65 12.05 13.92 18.46
C PRO A 65 13.47 14.03 19.03
N GLU A 66 13.78 15.13 19.71
CA GLU A 66 15.08 15.40 20.32
C GLU A 66 15.38 14.48 21.52
N GLN A 67 14.37 13.82 22.08
CA GLN A 67 14.49 12.93 23.24
C GLN A 67 14.48 11.45 22.86
N LEU A 68 14.41 11.12 21.57
CA LEU A 68 14.29 9.74 21.12
C LEU A 68 15.66 9.08 20.99
N GLY A 69 15.81 7.91 21.64
CA GLY A 69 16.85 6.96 21.28
C GLY A 69 16.58 6.33 19.91
N TYR A 70 17.57 5.60 19.39
CA TYR A 70 17.46 4.92 18.10
C TYR A 70 16.26 3.94 18.00
N PRO A 71 16.04 3.01 18.94
CA PRO A 71 14.92 2.06 18.83
C PRO A 71 13.57 2.76 18.96
N GLU A 72 13.46 3.83 19.76
CA GLU A 72 12.25 4.65 19.84
C GLU A 72 11.98 5.37 18.51
N ALA A 73 13.00 5.99 17.92
CA ALA A 73 12.88 6.67 16.63
C ALA A 73 12.36 5.71 15.53
N ALA A 74 12.91 4.49 15.45
CA ALA A 74 12.42 3.47 14.51
C ALA A 74 10.95 3.10 14.76
N ARG A 75 10.54 2.95 16.02
CA ARG A 75 9.15 2.66 16.40
C ARG A 75 8.20 3.81 16.02
N TYR A 76 8.61 5.06 16.21
CA TYR A 76 7.82 6.23 15.83
C TYR A 76 7.70 6.38 14.30
N LEU A 77 8.74 6.08 13.54
CA LEU A 77 8.66 6.04 12.07
C LEU A 77 7.67 4.99 11.57
N GLU A 78 7.67 3.80 12.18
CA GLU A 78 6.70 2.76 11.86
C GLU A 78 5.27 3.19 12.22
N ALA A 79 5.08 3.84 13.39
CA ALA A 79 3.79 4.40 13.76
C ALA A 79 3.32 5.50 12.78
N ALA A 80 4.23 6.36 12.32
CA ALA A 80 3.95 7.40 11.33
C ALA A 80 3.50 6.79 10.00
N ARG A 81 4.21 5.76 9.51
CA ARG A 81 3.84 5.02 8.30
C ARG A 81 2.44 4.41 8.43
N ARG A 82 2.13 3.78 9.56
CA ARG A 82 0.81 3.17 9.81
C ARG A 82 -0.31 4.20 9.90
N ALA A 83 -0.08 5.32 10.57
CA ALA A 83 -1.04 6.42 10.62
C ALA A 83 -1.30 7.02 9.23
N GLY A 84 -0.25 7.18 8.41
CA GLY A 84 -0.38 7.62 7.02
C GLY A 84 -1.21 6.66 6.17
N ALA A 85 -0.98 5.35 6.31
CA ALA A 85 -1.78 4.33 5.62
C ALA A 85 -3.26 4.35 6.04
N TRP A 86 -3.54 4.51 7.35
CA TRP A 86 -4.89 4.68 7.86
C TRP A 86 -5.59 5.93 7.29
N LEU A 87 -4.90 7.07 7.25
CA LEU A 87 -5.44 8.30 6.64
C LEU A 87 -5.76 8.12 5.14
N GLU A 88 -4.92 7.38 4.41
CA GLU A 88 -5.18 7.05 3.01
C GLU A 88 -6.40 6.12 2.84
N ALA A 89 -6.65 5.19 3.76
CA ALA A 89 -7.88 4.38 3.78
C ALA A 89 -9.12 5.25 4.03
N CYS A 90 -9.07 6.14 5.02
CA CYS A 90 -10.13 7.10 5.29
C CYS A 90 -10.40 8.00 4.07
N THR A 91 -9.34 8.50 3.43
CA THR A 91 -9.43 9.30 2.20
C THR A 91 -10.09 8.52 1.07
N ALA A 92 -9.76 7.24 0.89
CA ALA A 92 -10.41 6.37 -0.10
C ALA A 92 -11.90 6.21 0.17
N ARG A 93 -12.32 6.01 1.43
CA ARG A 93 -13.75 5.92 1.80
C ARG A 93 -14.50 7.22 1.51
N LEU A 94 -13.93 8.36 1.86
CA LEU A 94 -14.53 9.68 1.60
C LEU A 94 -14.59 10.00 0.11
N ALA A 95 -13.55 9.69 -0.65
CA ALA A 95 -13.52 9.85 -2.10
C ALA A 95 -14.57 8.98 -2.80
N HIS A 96 -14.73 7.72 -2.36
CA HIS A 96 -15.81 6.86 -2.86
C HIS A 96 -17.19 7.44 -2.53
N ARG A 97 -17.39 7.94 -1.30
CA ARG A 97 -18.64 8.57 -0.88
C ARG A 97 -18.97 9.82 -1.69
N LEU A 98 -17.97 10.66 -1.97
CA LEU A 98 -18.12 11.84 -2.82
C LEU A 98 -18.61 11.44 -4.23
N LEU A 99 -17.97 10.45 -4.85
CA LEU A 99 -18.39 9.93 -6.15
C LEU A 99 -19.82 9.38 -6.11
N ASP A 100 -20.16 8.59 -5.10
CA ASP A 100 -21.51 8.03 -4.95
C ASP A 100 -22.58 9.12 -4.80
N ARG A 101 -22.26 10.21 -4.06
CA ARG A 101 -23.15 11.36 -3.91
C ARG A 101 -23.30 12.15 -5.20
N ALA A 102 -22.21 12.46 -5.89
CA ALA A 102 -22.25 13.12 -7.19
C ALA A 102 -23.09 12.33 -8.20
N LEU A 103 -22.95 10.99 -8.21
CA LEU A 103 -23.74 10.13 -9.08
C LEU A 103 -25.23 10.08 -8.68
N ALA A 104 -25.55 10.09 -7.38
CA ALA A 104 -26.92 10.04 -6.88
C ALA A 104 -27.67 11.38 -7.00
N GLU A 105 -26.95 12.50 -6.95
CA GLU A 105 -27.49 13.87 -7.09
C GLU A 105 -27.71 14.26 -8.55
N GLN A 106 -27.37 13.39 -9.49
CA GLN A 106 -27.78 13.54 -10.88
C GLN A 106 -29.29 13.80 -10.92
N PRO A 107 -29.72 14.88 -11.59
CA PRO A 107 -31.11 15.26 -11.56
C PRO A 107 -31.98 14.10 -12.05
N ALA A 108 -32.90 13.65 -11.20
CA ALA A 108 -33.98 12.73 -11.56
C ALA A 108 -34.90 13.28 -12.68
N VAL A 109 -34.62 14.50 -13.15
CA VAL A 109 -35.22 15.18 -14.30
C VAL A 109 -35.16 14.31 -15.57
N PHE A 110 -34.26 13.34 -15.63
CA PHE A 110 -34.30 12.32 -16.67
C PHE A 110 -35.29 11.19 -16.31
N GLY A 111 -36.53 11.32 -16.78
CA GLY A 111 -37.55 10.26 -16.67
C GLY A 111 -37.15 8.94 -17.37
N PRO A 112 -37.97 7.88 -17.23
CA PRO A 112 -37.69 6.57 -17.84
C PRO A 112 -37.49 6.65 -19.36
N ASP A 113 -38.10 7.64 -20.02
CA ASP A 113 -38.06 7.85 -21.48
C ASP A 113 -36.76 8.52 -22.00
N VAL A 114 -35.81 8.84 -21.14
CA VAL A 114 -34.56 9.48 -21.58
C VAL A 114 -33.65 8.46 -22.28
N PRO A 115 -33.04 8.83 -23.43
CA PRO A 115 -32.10 7.95 -24.12
C PRO A 115 -30.91 7.57 -23.24
N ASP A 116 -30.46 6.31 -23.35
CA ASP A 116 -29.29 5.79 -22.58
C ASP A 116 -28.06 6.69 -22.70
N ARG A 117 -27.79 7.23 -23.89
CA ARG A 117 -26.68 8.18 -24.12
C ARG A 117 -26.69 9.38 -23.18
N ALA A 118 -27.86 9.95 -22.89
CA ALA A 118 -27.98 11.13 -22.06
C ALA A 118 -27.78 10.78 -20.58
N ARG A 119 -28.22 9.60 -20.14
CA ARG A 119 -27.90 9.06 -18.81
C ARG A 119 -26.39 8.82 -18.64
N THR A 120 -25.75 8.22 -19.63
CA THR A 120 -24.29 8.01 -19.61
C THR A 120 -23.56 9.35 -19.52
N SER A 121 -23.94 10.34 -20.34
CA SER A 121 -23.33 11.67 -20.29
C SER A 121 -23.54 12.37 -18.94
N ALA A 122 -24.70 12.23 -18.30
CA ALA A 122 -24.94 12.78 -16.96
C ALA A 122 -24.04 12.12 -15.90
N GLY A 123 -23.85 10.79 -15.99
CA GLY A 123 -22.91 10.06 -15.13
C GLY A 123 -21.45 10.47 -15.34
N ASP A 124 -21.05 10.69 -16.59
CA ASP A 124 -19.72 11.18 -16.94
C ASP A 124 -19.48 12.58 -16.37
N LEU A 125 -20.46 13.48 -16.49
CA LEU A 125 -20.39 14.83 -15.92
C LEU A 125 -20.31 14.81 -14.38
N ALA A 126 -21.10 13.95 -13.72
CA ALA A 126 -21.02 13.77 -12.27
C ALA A 126 -19.63 13.26 -11.83
N GLY A 127 -19.05 12.32 -12.59
CA GLY A 127 -17.69 11.84 -12.35
C GLY A 127 -16.62 12.93 -12.51
N LEU A 128 -16.75 13.77 -13.54
CA LEU A 128 -15.86 14.92 -13.76
C LEU A 128 -15.98 15.96 -12.63
N SER A 129 -17.20 16.26 -12.20
CA SER A 129 -17.45 17.17 -11.07
C SER A 129 -16.79 16.66 -9.78
N ALA A 130 -16.98 15.38 -9.44
CA ALA A 130 -16.33 14.77 -8.28
C ALA A 130 -14.79 14.79 -8.39
N ALA A 131 -14.25 14.57 -9.59
CA ALA A 131 -12.80 14.62 -9.82
C ALA A 131 -12.24 16.03 -9.64
N ALA A 132 -12.92 17.05 -10.17
CA ALA A 132 -12.54 18.45 -9.99
C ALA A 132 -12.58 18.88 -8.51
N GLU A 133 -13.62 18.47 -7.78
CA GLU A 133 -13.74 18.75 -6.35
C GLU A 133 -12.62 18.07 -5.54
N LEU A 134 -12.36 16.78 -5.79
CA LEU A 134 -11.27 16.06 -5.14
C LEU A 134 -9.89 16.68 -5.48
N ALA A 135 -9.69 17.10 -6.73
CA ALA A 135 -8.47 17.75 -7.18
C ALA A 135 -8.22 19.06 -6.42
N GLY A 136 -9.26 19.89 -6.27
CA GLY A 136 -9.19 21.14 -5.51
C GLY A 136 -8.89 20.92 -4.02
N LEU A 137 -9.58 19.96 -3.39
CA LEU A 137 -9.40 19.65 -1.96
C LEU A 137 -8.01 19.10 -1.64
N LEU A 138 -7.48 18.21 -2.48
CA LEU A 138 -6.20 17.55 -2.24
C LEU A 138 -5.01 18.25 -2.93
N ARG A 139 -5.25 19.33 -3.69
CA ARG A 139 -4.23 20.05 -4.48
C ARG A 139 -3.42 19.13 -5.40
N ILE A 140 -4.13 18.29 -6.15
CA ILE A 140 -3.56 17.35 -7.12
C ILE A 140 -4.12 17.63 -8.52
N SER A 141 -3.48 17.11 -9.57
CA SER A 141 -4.04 17.22 -10.92
C SER A 141 -5.36 16.45 -11.04
N GLU A 142 -6.25 16.91 -11.92
CA GLU A 142 -7.55 16.26 -12.16
C GLU A 142 -7.40 14.82 -12.62
N GLY A 143 -6.41 14.52 -13.48
CA GLY A 143 -6.08 13.15 -13.87
C GLY A 143 -5.70 12.26 -12.68
N THR A 144 -4.96 12.80 -11.71
CA THR A 144 -4.64 12.09 -10.46
C THR A 144 -5.89 11.90 -9.62
N ALA A 145 -6.75 12.93 -9.50
CA ALA A 145 -8.00 12.84 -8.76
C ALA A 145 -8.94 11.78 -9.34
N ARG A 146 -9.08 11.70 -10.66
CA ARG A 146 -9.86 10.67 -11.34
C ARG A 146 -9.32 9.27 -11.04
N ALA A 147 -8.02 9.06 -11.13
CA ALA A 147 -7.40 7.80 -10.74
C ALA A 147 -7.62 7.48 -9.25
N ARG A 148 -7.61 8.48 -8.35
CA ARG A 148 -7.93 8.30 -6.92
C ARG A 148 -9.38 7.87 -6.71
N LEU A 149 -10.33 8.47 -7.41
CA LEU A 149 -11.76 8.09 -7.35
C LEU A 149 -11.99 6.66 -7.85
N ASP A 150 -11.37 6.30 -8.98
CA ASP A 150 -11.47 4.94 -9.53
C ASP A 150 -10.89 3.90 -8.56
N GLN A 151 -9.72 4.17 -7.98
CA GLN A 151 -9.11 3.31 -6.97
C GLN A 151 -9.95 3.23 -5.69
N ALA A 152 -10.46 4.36 -5.21
CA ALA A 152 -11.33 4.43 -4.03
C ALA A 152 -12.58 3.56 -4.19
N ARG A 153 -13.26 3.69 -5.33
CA ARG A 153 -14.41 2.86 -5.68
C ARG A 153 -14.04 1.38 -5.73
N GLN A 154 -12.91 1.02 -6.35
CA GLN A 154 -12.45 -0.37 -6.40
C GLN A 154 -12.16 -0.93 -5.00
N LEU A 155 -11.43 -0.20 -4.16
CA LEU A 155 -11.12 -0.61 -2.79
C LEU A 155 -12.39 -0.88 -1.97
N CYS A 156 -13.36 0.03 -2.05
CA CYS A 156 -14.59 -0.09 -1.26
C CYS A 156 -15.56 -1.17 -1.77
N THR A 157 -15.55 -1.49 -3.07
CA THR A 157 -16.55 -2.38 -3.68
C THR A 157 -16.02 -3.76 -4.07
N ARG A 158 -14.72 -3.90 -4.36
CA ARG A 158 -14.13 -5.10 -4.97
C ARG A 158 -12.92 -5.65 -4.21
N TYR A 159 -12.26 -4.85 -3.39
CA TYR A 159 -11.05 -5.23 -2.65
C TYR A 159 -11.15 -4.88 -1.15
N PRO A 160 -12.17 -5.38 -0.43
CA PRO A 160 -12.39 -5.03 0.96
C PRO A 160 -11.27 -5.51 1.88
N ALA A 161 -10.59 -6.62 1.55
CA ALA A 161 -9.45 -7.11 2.33
C ALA A 161 -8.23 -6.18 2.16
N THR A 162 -8.00 -5.66 0.96
CA THR A 162 -6.97 -4.66 0.69
C THR A 162 -7.26 -3.36 1.44
N LEU A 163 -8.51 -2.90 1.45
CA LEU A 163 -8.91 -1.72 2.21
C LEU A 163 -8.69 -1.91 3.72
N ALA A 164 -9.06 -3.07 4.27
CA ALA A 164 -8.84 -3.39 5.68
C ALA A 164 -7.34 -3.45 6.04
N ALA A 165 -6.51 -4.03 5.18
CA ALA A 165 -5.06 -4.07 5.39
C ALA A 165 -4.41 -2.67 5.31
N LEU A 166 -4.90 -1.80 4.43
CA LEU A 166 -4.47 -0.41 4.35
C LEU A 166 -4.87 0.35 5.62
N GLU A 167 -6.12 0.18 6.08
CA GLU A 167 -6.64 0.79 7.30
C GLU A 167 -5.87 0.34 8.56
N ALA A 168 -5.48 -0.93 8.63
CA ALA A 168 -4.64 -1.47 9.70
C ALA A 168 -3.17 -1.02 9.64
N GLY A 169 -2.75 -0.35 8.55
CA GLY A 169 -1.37 0.05 8.30
C GLY A 169 -0.43 -1.09 7.90
N GLN A 170 -0.96 -2.25 7.53
CA GLN A 170 -0.18 -3.42 7.09
C GLN A 170 0.39 -3.22 5.69
N ILE A 171 -0.30 -2.45 4.85
CA ILE A 171 0.17 -2.04 3.52
C ILE A 171 0.10 -0.52 3.39
N THR A 172 0.86 0.01 2.44
CA THR A 172 0.82 1.41 2.00
C THR A 172 -0.13 1.58 0.82
N ARG A 173 -0.54 2.82 0.54
CA ARG A 173 -1.30 3.18 -0.66
C ARG A 173 -0.64 2.67 -1.95
N ALA A 174 0.68 2.75 -2.04
CA ALA A 174 1.43 2.30 -3.21
C ALA A 174 1.31 0.78 -3.41
N GLN A 175 1.41 -0.01 -2.32
CA GLN A 175 1.20 -1.47 -2.37
C GLN A 175 -0.26 -1.82 -2.71
N ALA A 176 -1.24 -1.09 -2.17
CA ALA A 176 -2.65 -1.25 -2.54
C ALA A 176 -2.85 -1.01 -4.06
N GLY A 177 -2.23 0.03 -4.61
CA GLY A 177 -2.22 0.28 -6.05
C GLY A 177 -1.68 -0.89 -6.87
N VAL A 178 -0.58 -1.53 -6.44
CA VAL A 178 -0.05 -2.74 -7.08
C VAL A 178 -1.09 -3.87 -7.10
N ILE A 179 -1.79 -4.11 -5.99
CA ILE A 179 -2.80 -5.17 -5.91
C ILE A 179 -3.91 -4.90 -6.92
N LEU A 180 -4.43 -3.67 -6.98
CA LEU A 180 -5.47 -3.26 -7.92
C LEU A 180 -5.00 -3.41 -9.38
N ASP A 181 -3.82 -2.88 -9.71
CA ASP A 181 -3.24 -2.94 -11.06
C ASP A 181 -3.08 -4.40 -11.55
N GLN A 182 -2.59 -5.28 -10.66
CA GLN A 182 -2.32 -6.67 -11.02
C GLN A 182 -3.58 -7.52 -11.11
N ALA A 183 -4.64 -7.10 -10.44
CA ALA A 183 -5.95 -7.75 -10.49
C ALA A 183 -6.87 -7.17 -11.58
N ALA A 184 -6.44 -6.14 -12.31
CA ALA A 184 -7.16 -5.59 -13.45
C ALA A 184 -7.43 -6.66 -14.51
N GLY A 185 -8.66 -6.71 -15.02
CA GLY A 185 -9.10 -7.70 -16.02
C GLY A 185 -9.34 -9.12 -15.50
N LEU A 186 -9.06 -9.41 -14.22
CA LEU A 186 -9.33 -10.73 -13.64
C LEU A 186 -10.83 -10.93 -13.33
N SER A 187 -11.28 -12.19 -13.44
CA SER A 187 -12.59 -12.61 -12.94
C SER A 187 -12.71 -12.36 -11.43
N PRO A 188 -13.93 -12.21 -10.88
CA PRO A 188 -14.11 -11.98 -9.45
C PRO A 188 -13.41 -13.03 -8.57
N GLN A 189 -13.49 -14.31 -8.95
CA GLN A 189 -12.83 -15.39 -8.22
C GLN A 189 -11.30 -15.29 -8.28
N ALA A 190 -10.72 -15.03 -9.46
CA ALA A 190 -9.26 -14.90 -9.61
C ALA A 190 -8.72 -13.66 -8.89
N ARG A 191 -9.49 -12.57 -8.88
CA ARG A 191 -9.20 -11.34 -8.13
C ARG A 191 -9.08 -11.60 -6.63
N THR A 192 -10.09 -12.22 -6.02
CA THR A 192 -10.10 -12.50 -4.57
C THR A 192 -8.91 -13.37 -4.18
N GLN A 193 -8.57 -14.35 -5.01
CA GLN A 193 -7.43 -15.22 -4.72
C GLN A 193 -6.09 -14.51 -4.86
N LEU A 194 -5.92 -13.68 -5.91
CA LEU A 194 -4.73 -12.84 -6.04
C LEU A 194 -4.58 -11.87 -4.86
N GLU A 195 -5.68 -11.24 -4.45
CA GLU A 195 -5.72 -10.33 -3.30
C GLU A 195 -5.21 -11.00 -2.03
N VAL A 196 -5.75 -12.17 -1.66
CA VAL A 196 -5.32 -12.92 -0.46
C VAL A 196 -3.82 -13.23 -0.48
N LEU A 197 -3.28 -13.66 -1.63
CA LEU A 197 -1.87 -14.05 -1.73
C LEU A 197 -0.91 -12.88 -1.70
N LEU A 198 -1.32 -11.74 -2.26
CA LEU A 198 -0.53 -10.52 -2.22
C LEU A 198 -0.55 -9.90 -0.83
N LEU A 199 -1.67 -9.97 -0.11
CA LEU A 199 -1.75 -9.54 1.29
C LEU A 199 -0.90 -10.41 2.22
N ALA A 200 -0.84 -11.72 1.97
CA ALA A 200 0.10 -12.61 2.69
C ALA A 200 1.58 -12.25 2.45
N ALA A 201 1.87 -11.45 1.42
CA ALA A 201 3.20 -10.94 1.08
C ALA A 201 3.37 -9.44 1.36
N ALA A 202 2.52 -8.85 2.22
CA ALA A 202 2.50 -7.41 2.53
C ALA A 202 3.82 -6.85 3.10
N GLY A 203 4.69 -7.70 3.66
CA GLY A 203 6.03 -7.30 4.13
C GLY A 203 7.04 -6.98 3.02
N LEU A 204 6.70 -7.21 1.74
CA LEU A 204 7.55 -6.85 0.60
C LEU A 204 7.43 -5.38 0.23
N ASP A 205 8.52 -4.79 -0.26
CA ASP A 205 8.50 -3.49 -0.93
C ASP A 205 7.65 -3.52 -2.22
N VAL A 206 7.35 -2.35 -2.78
CA VAL A 206 6.54 -2.22 -4.00
C VAL A 206 7.11 -3.03 -5.17
N PRO A 207 8.42 -2.97 -5.50
CA PRO A 207 9.02 -3.81 -6.53
C PRO A 207 8.89 -5.32 -6.24
N GLY A 208 9.14 -5.75 -5.01
CA GLY A 208 9.00 -7.14 -4.58
C GLY A 208 7.58 -7.66 -4.73
N LEU A 209 6.60 -6.86 -4.33
CA LEU A 209 5.18 -7.17 -4.48
C LEU A 209 4.78 -7.31 -5.96
N ARG A 210 5.26 -6.40 -6.83
CA ARG A 210 5.05 -6.50 -8.30
C ARG A 210 5.65 -7.79 -8.87
N ARG A 211 6.88 -8.14 -8.48
CA ARG A 211 7.53 -9.40 -8.91
C ARG A 211 6.75 -10.62 -8.44
N LYS A 212 6.28 -10.62 -7.18
CA LYS A 212 5.45 -11.70 -6.63
C LYS A 212 4.15 -11.84 -7.40
N ALA A 213 3.44 -10.75 -7.66
CA ALA A 213 2.20 -10.73 -8.43
C ALA A 213 2.38 -11.29 -9.83
N ARG A 214 3.45 -10.88 -10.54
CA ARG A 214 3.79 -11.42 -11.85
C ARG A 214 4.00 -12.93 -11.82
N ARG A 215 4.80 -13.45 -10.89
CA ARG A 215 5.03 -14.91 -10.75
C ARG A 215 3.75 -15.68 -10.44
N ILE A 216 2.89 -15.11 -9.60
CA ILE A 216 1.57 -15.68 -9.28
C ILE A 216 0.73 -15.74 -10.56
N ARG A 217 0.68 -14.67 -11.36
CA ARG A 217 -0.08 -14.66 -12.62
C ARG A 217 0.45 -15.64 -13.65
N GLU A 218 1.78 -15.70 -13.82
CA GLU A 218 2.44 -16.61 -14.77
C GLU A 218 2.14 -18.09 -14.44
N ARG A 219 2.14 -18.46 -13.16
CA ARG A 219 1.80 -19.83 -12.72
C ARG A 219 0.34 -20.21 -12.94
N HIS A 220 -0.55 -19.22 -13.04
CA HIS A 220 -1.99 -19.46 -13.11
C HIS A 220 -2.58 -19.37 -14.51
N GLY A 221 -1.80 -18.92 -15.52
CA GLY A 221 -2.22 -18.87 -16.93
C GLY A 221 -3.44 -17.96 -17.21
N PRO A 222 -3.68 -17.57 -18.46
CA PRO A 222 -4.92 -16.89 -18.83
C PRO A 222 -6.08 -17.90 -18.80
N GLY A 223 -7.12 -17.62 -18.00
CA GLY A 223 -8.39 -18.38 -18.03
C GLY A 223 -8.50 -19.56 -17.06
N VAL A 224 -7.49 -19.82 -16.23
CA VAL A 224 -7.55 -20.88 -15.21
C VAL A 224 -7.88 -20.25 -13.85
N PRO A 225 -8.97 -20.63 -13.17
CA PRO A 225 -9.25 -20.12 -11.84
C PRO A 225 -8.09 -20.48 -10.90
N PHE A 226 -7.72 -19.53 -10.05
CA PHE A 226 -6.69 -19.76 -9.06
C PHE A 226 -7.10 -20.95 -8.18
N ARG A 227 -6.16 -21.86 -7.91
CA ARG A 227 -6.41 -23.03 -7.08
C ARG A 227 -6.12 -22.61 -5.64
N ALA A 228 -7.13 -22.63 -4.78
CA ALA A 228 -6.94 -22.42 -3.35
C ALA A 228 -5.82 -23.36 -2.84
N PRO A 229 -4.96 -22.92 -1.90
CA PRO A 229 -4.01 -23.82 -1.27
C PRO A 229 -4.80 -24.99 -0.68
N GLY A 230 -4.53 -26.20 -1.21
CA GLY A 230 -5.19 -27.40 -0.71
C GLY A 230 -4.91 -27.55 0.78
N PRO A 231 -5.87 -28.07 1.57
CA PRO A 231 -5.65 -28.30 2.99
C PRO A 231 -4.37 -29.12 3.14
N CYS A 232 -3.49 -28.68 4.04
CA CYS A 232 -2.33 -29.44 4.46
C CYS A 232 -2.82 -30.86 4.76
N ARG A 233 -2.46 -31.84 3.92
CA ARG A 233 -2.76 -33.24 4.21
C ARG A 233 -1.94 -33.59 5.44
N GLY A 234 -2.55 -33.50 6.61
CA GLY A 234 -2.08 -34.20 7.80
C GLY A 234 -1.92 -35.66 7.41
N GLY A 235 -0.68 -36.14 7.46
CA GLY A 235 -0.38 -37.54 7.20
C GLY A 235 -1.19 -38.42 8.15
N PRO A 236 -1.59 -39.62 7.73
CA PRO A 236 -2.34 -40.52 8.60
C PRO A 236 -1.45 -40.88 9.80
N GLY A 237 -1.87 -40.42 10.99
CA GLY A 237 -1.30 -40.87 12.25
C GLY A 237 -1.44 -42.39 12.33
N ARG A 238 -0.30 -43.07 12.45
CA ARG A 238 -0.26 -44.49 12.82
C ARG A 238 -0.87 -44.60 14.22
N GLY A 239 -2.08 -45.14 14.31
CA GLY A 239 -2.65 -45.59 15.58
C GLY A 239 -1.81 -46.73 16.17
N PRO A 240 -1.73 -46.85 17.51
CA PRO A 240 -0.90 -47.87 18.15
C PRO A 240 -1.52 -49.25 17.92
N ALA A 241 -0.67 -50.21 17.53
CA ALA A 241 -1.03 -51.62 17.44
C ALA A 241 -1.40 -52.14 18.84
N ALA A 242 -2.68 -52.54 19.01
CA ALA A 242 -3.10 -53.35 20.14
C ALA A 242 -2.46 -54.74 19.99
N ARG A 243 -1.66 -55.14 20.99
CA ARG A 243 -1.21 -56.51 21.17
C ARG A 243 -2.26 -57.25 22.01
N SER A 244 -2.76 -58.35 21.47
CA SER A 244 -3.37 -59.45 22.21
C SER A 244 -2.35 -60.59 22.30
#